data_AF-A0A960CYW1-F1
#
_entry.id   AF-A0A960CYW1-F1
#
_cell.length_a   1.000
_cell.length_b   1.000
_cell.length_c   1.000
_cell.angle_alpha   90.00
_cell.angle_beta   90.00
_cell.angle_gamma   90.00
#
_symmetry.space_group_name_H-M   'P 1'
#
loop_
_entity.id
_entity.type
_entity.pdbx_description
1 polymer ?
#
loop_
_entity_poly.entity_id
_entity_poly.type
_entity_poly.pdbx_seq_one_letter_code
_entity_poly.pdbx_strand_id
1 'polypeptide(L)' 'DDHGHPIPLEYQGAPLPKRMNKLGSAGKPGTGSLLSADPPAEQRALVEAAAASEHRALVALAERQETNGSANGHGG' A
#
# COMPACT_ATOMS: atom_id res chain seq x y z
N ASP A 1 -7.55 7.06 -19.39
CA ASP A 1 -8.18 7.02 -20.72
C ASP A 1 -7.07 6.96 -21.76
N ASP A 2 -7.40 6.80 -23.04
CA ASP A 2 -6.40 6.77 -24.13
C ASP A 2 -5.70 8.14 -24.34
N HIS A 3 -5.99 9.15 -23.50
CA HIS A 3 -5.47 10.51 -23.55
C HIS A 3 -4.56 10.86 -22.35
N GLY A 4 -4.30 9.91 -21.44
CA GLY A 4 -3.40 10.08 -20.29
C GLY A 4 -4.05 10.67 -19.03
N HIS A 5 -5.38 10.79 -18.97
CA HIS A 5 -6.09 11.15 -17.75
C HIS A 5 -6.44 9.91 -16.91
N PRO A 6 -6.30 10.00 -15.57
CA PRO A 6 -6.70 8.93 -14.67
C PRO A 6 -8.22 8.74 -14.71
N ILE A 7 -8.67 7.49 -14.57
CA ILE A 7 -10.10 7.17 -14.44
C ILE A 7 -10.61 7.79 -13.12
N PRO A 8 -11.65 8.63 -13.14
CA PRO A 8 -12.23 9.19 -11.93
C PRO A 8 -12.75 8.06 -11.03
N LEU A 9 -12.40 8.10 -9.75
CA LEU A 9 -12.91 7.17 -8.74
C LEU A 9 -13.98 7.88 -7.90
N GLU A 10 -15.07 7.15 -7.62
CA GLU A 10 -16.11 7.63 -6.72
C GLU A 10 -15.58 7.77 -5.29
N TYR A 11 -15.99 8.84 -4.63
CA TYR A 11 -15.53 9.12 -3.27
C TYR A 11 -16.28 8.28 -2.25
N GLN A 12 -15.62 7.26 -1.70
CA GLN A 12 -16.23 6.33 -0.73
C GLN A 12 -16.13 6.79 0.74
N GLY A 13 -15.91 8.09 1.01
CA GLY A 13 -15.84 8.64 2.37
C GLY A 13 -14.52 8.45 3.12
N ALA A 14 -13.52 7.79 2.51
CA ALA A 14 -12.21 7.56 3.12
C ALA A 14 -11.26 8.77 2.94
N PRO A 15 -10.38 9.06 3.91
CA PRO A 15 -9.40 10.14 3.77
C PRO A 15 -8.41 9.85 2.62
N LEU A 16 -8.44 10.69 1.60
CA LEU A 16 -7.57 10.56 0.42
C LEU A 16 -6.19 11.20 0.66
N PRO A 17 -5.07 10.49 0.43
CA PRO A 17 -3.74 11.07 0.55
C PRO A 17 -3.50 12.11 -0.55
N LYS A 18 -3.22 13.34 -0.15
CA LYS A 18 -2.94 14.47 -1.06
C LYS A 18 -1.45 14.67 -1.35
N ARG A 19 -0.57 13.93 -0.68
CA ARG A 19 0.89 14.09 -0.77
C ARG A 19 1.55 12.75 -1.09
N MET A 20 2.53 12.78 -1.99
CA MET A 20 3.24 11.58 -2.48
C MET A 20 4.03 10.85 -1.39
N ASN A 21 4.54 11.58 -0.39
CA ASN A 21 5.26 10.96 0.73
C ASN A 21 4.39 10.00 1.57
N LYS A 22 3.06 10.09 1.48
CA LYS A 22 2.13 9.17 2.15
C LYS A 22 1.82 7.92 1.32
N LEU A 23 2.24 7.88 0.05
CA LEU A 23 2.11 6.70 -0.82
C LEU A 23 3.30 5.73 -0.72
N GLY A 24 4.32 6.06 0.11
CA GLY A 24 5.51 5.21 0.27
C GLY A 24 6.55 5.35 -0.84
N SER A 25 6.39 6.28 -1.79
CA SER A 25 7.28 6.42 -2.97
C SER A 25 8.72 6.82 -2.63
N ALA A 26 8.97 7.38 -1.45
CA ALA A 26 10.31 7.75 -0.99
C ALA A 26 11.13 6.56 -0.44
N GLY A 27 10.53 5.37 -0.34
CA GLY A 27 11.17 4.19 0.24
C GLY A 27 11.25 4.22 1.77
N LYS A 28 11.95 3.23 2.34
CA LYS A 28 12.22 3.09 3.77
C LYS A 28 13.69 3.46 4.05
N PRO A 29 14.01 4.11 5.19
CA PRO A 29 15.40 4.32 5.58
C PRO A 29 16.12 2.97 5.76
N GLY A 30 17.45 2.98 5.64
CA GLY A 30 18.27 1.78 5.86
C GLY A 30 18.04 1.20 7.26
N THR A 31 18.06 -0.13 7.38
CA THR A 31 17.85 -0.81 8.67
C THR A 31 19.12 -0.78 9.52
N GLY A 32 18.92 -0.79 10.84
CA GLY A 32 19.97 -0.86 11.85
C GLY A 32 19.75 0.08 13.01
N SER A 33 20.82 0.37 13.72
CA SER A 33 20.85 1.35 14.81
C SER A 33 20.94 2.78 14.27
N LEU A 34 20.55 3.77 15.07
CA LEU A 34 20.61 5.19 14.73
C LEU A 34 22.02 5.65 14.26
N LEU A 35 23.07 5.01 14.78
CA LEU A 35 24.47 5.34 14.49
C LEU A 35 25.22 4.27 13.69
N SER A 36 24.60 3.11 13.42
CA SER A 36 25.29 1.97 12.79
C SER A 36 24.33 1.15 11.95
N ALA A 37 24.69 0.98 10.68
CA ALA A 37 23.90 0.24 9.71
C ALA A 37 24.10 -1.29 9.87
N ASP A 38 23.07 -2.06 9.55
CA ASP A 38 23.17 -3.53 9.53
C ASP A 38 24.06 -4.04 8.36
N PRO A 39 24.52 -5.29 8.36
CA PRO A 39 25.15 -5.89 7.18
C PRO A 39 24.21 -5.88 5.95
N PRO A 40 24.74 -5.69 4.72
CA PRO A 40 23.91 -5.48 3.53
C PRO A 40 23.00 -6.68 3.18
N ALA A 41 23.39 -7.91 3.56
CA ALA A 41 22.57 -9.09 3.36
C ALA A 41 21.33 -9.08 4.26
N GLU A 42 21.49 -8.72 5.54
CA GLU A 42 20.40 -8.61 6.51
C GLU A 42 19.45 -7.47 6.13
N GLN A 43 19.99 -6.31 5.76
CA GLN A 43 19.19 -5.18 5.29
C GLN A 43 18.26 -5.57 4.13
N ARG A 44 18.78 -6.27 3.12
CA ARG A 44 17.99 -6.71 1.96
C ARG A 44 16.87 -7.67 2.36
N ALA A 45 17.19 -8.67 3.19
CA ALA A 45 16.20 -9.63 3.67
C ALA A 45 15.08 -8.95 4.47
N LEU A 46 15.41 -7.98 5.31
CA LEU A 46 14.43 -7.21 6.10
C LEU A 46 13.53 -6.34 5.22
N VAL A 47 14.11 -5.64 4.23
CA VAL A 47 13.35 -4.81 3.28
C VAL A 47 12.39 -5.67 2.45
N GLU A 48 12.86 -6.81 1.95
CA GLU A 48 12.04 -7.76 1.17
C GLU A 48 10.89 -8.32 2.01
N ALA A 49 11.18 -8.77 3.24
CA ALA A 49 10.16 -9.29 4.15
C ALA A 49 9.10 -8.22 4.50
N ALA A 50 9.52 -6.97 4.70
CA ALA A 50 8.63 -5.85 4.99
C ALA A 50 7.77 -5.45 3.78
N ALA A 51 8.32 -5.50 2.56
CA ALA A 51 7.54 -5.26 1.35
C ALA A 51 6.51 -6.38 1.11
N ALA A 52 6.91 -7.64 1.34
CA ALA A 52 6.02 -8.79 1.21
C ALA A 52 4.87 -8.75 2.25
N SER A 53 5.14 -8.34 3.49
CA SER A 53 4.09 -8.23 4.51
C SER A 53 3.10 -7.12 4.21
N GLU A 54 3.58 -5.96 3.76
CA GLU A 54 2.76 -4.83 3.34
C GLU A 54 1.86 -5.21 2.16
N HIS A 55 2.40 -5.88 1.14
CA HIS A 55 1.62 -6.36 0.01
C HIS A 55 0.56 -7.38 0.44
N ARG A 56 0.90 -8.36 1.29
CA ARG A 56 -0.07 -9.34 1.81
C ARG A 56 -1.21 -8.66 2.59
N ALA A 57 -0.91 -7.64 3.38
CA ALA A 57 -1.94 -6.91 4.12
C ALA A 57 -2.89 -6.16 3.16
N LEU A 58 -2.36 -5.52 2.12
CA LEU A 58 -3.18 -4.83 1.11
C LEU A 58 -4.06 -5.80 0.32
N VAL A 59 -3.51 -6.95 -0.08
CA VAL A 59 -4.27 -8.00 -0.80
C VAL A 59 -5.39 -8.54 0.08
N ALA A 60 -5.11 -8.89 1.33
CA ALA A 60 -6.14 -9.39 2.24
C ALA A 60 -7.27 -8.36 2.48
N LEU A 61 -6.95 -7.07 2.53
CA LEU A 61 -7.96 -6.01 2.62
C LEU A 61 -8.77 -5.88 1.32
N ALA A 62 -8.13 -6.00 0.17
CA ALA A 62 -8.81 -5.94 -1.14
C ALA A 62 -9.79 -7.13 -1.33
N GLU A 63 -9.36 -8.36 -1.02
CA GLU A 63 -10.21 -9.56 -1.08
C GLU A 63 -11.46 -9.45 -0.18
N ARG A 64 -11.28 -8.86 1.01
CA ARG A 64 -12.37 -8.58 1.94
C ARG A 64 -13.33 -7.52 1.41
N GLN A 65 -12.82 -6.49 0.73
CA GLN A 65 -13.65 -5.45 0.11
C GLN A 65 -14.46 -6.01 -1.06
N GLU A 66 -13.88 -6.88 -1.89
CA GLU A 66 -14.58 -7.54 -2.99
C GLU A 66 -15.72 -8.45 -2.48
N THR A 67 -15.42 -9.25 -1.45
CA THR A 67 -16.41 -10.12 -0.80
C THR A 67 -17.56 -9.31 -0.20
N ASN A 68 -17.26 -8.23 0.53
CA ASN A 68 -18.27 -7.38 1.17
C ASN A 68 -19.03 -6.50 0.17
N GLY A 69 -18.36 -6.00 -0.87
CA GLY A 69 -18.97 -5.22 -1.94
C GLY A 69 -20.01 -6.02 -2.72
N SER A 70 -19.80 -7.33 -2.88
CA SER A 70 -20.76 -8.26 -3.48
C SER A 70 -22.02 -8.47 -2.63
N ALA A 71 -21.93 -8.31 -1.29
CA ALA A 71 -23.07 -8.50 -0.38
C ALA A 71 -23.98 -7.26 -0.24
N ASN A 72 -23.49 -6.06 -0.56
CA ASN A 72 -24.23 -4.79 -0.38
C ASN A 72 -24.91 -4.28 -1.67
N GLY A 73 -25.02 -5.11 -2.71
CA GLY A 73 -25.64 -4.77 -4.00
C GLY A 73 -27.13 -5.11 -4.15
N HIS A 74 -27.92 -5.17 -3.07
CA HIS A 74 -29.39 -5.33 -3.13
C HIS A 74 -30.08 -4.45 -2.09
N GLY A 75 -30.63 -3.31 -2.55
CA GLY A 75 -31.45 -2.40 -1.77
C GLY A 75 -31.86 -1.21 -2.63
N GLY A 76 -32.87 -1.42 -3.47
CA GLY A 76 -33.56 -0.36 -4.23
C GLY A 76 -34.58 0.40 -3.38
#